data_AF-A0A6N7YUA4-F1
#
_entry.id   AF-A0A6N7YUA4-F1
#
_cell.length_a   1.000
_cell.length_b   1.000
_cell.length_c   1.000
_cell.angle_alpha   90.00
_cell.angle_beta   90.00
_cell.angle_gamma   90.00
#
_symmetry.space_group_name_H-M   'P 1'
#
loop_
_entity.id
_entity.type
_entity.pdbx_description
1 polymer ?
#
loop_
_entity_poly.entity_id
_entity_poly.type
_entity_poly.pdbx_seq_one_letter_code
_entity_poly.pdbx_strand_id
1 'polypeptide(L)'
;MAAPVTVDHTPFSATLRESTRGVHERAHQSAFMDALFGSRLPLPAYARLAAQYHFIYQALEEASDALTDHPVGGAFVFDELRRGPALAGDLAFLVGDDWATRIEPLPATQDYVRRIRTVAFDWPGGYVAHHYTRYLGDLAGGQAVRKLLEQTYGITGPGALFYHFELDNVPAFRKRYRALLDEAPWDSTERQRILTETLVAFEFNIAMLADLAREVGA
;
A
#
# COMPACT_ATOMS: atom_id res chain seq x y z
N MET A 1 -30.56 -15.28 -36.12
CA MET A 1 -30.73 -15.04 -34.68
C MET A 1 -29.46 -14.39 -34.18
N ALA A 2 -29.52 -13.13 -33.72
CA ALA A 2 -28.35 -12.45 -33.17
C ALA A 2 -27.93 -13.19 -31.88
N ALA A 3 -26.64 -13.47 -31.75
CA ALA A 3 -26.09 -14.01 -30.51
C ALA A 3 -26.36 -13.04 -29.37
N PRO A 4 -26.72 -13.51 -28.16
CA PRO A 4 -26.89 -12.64 -27.02
C PRO A 4 -25.58 -11.89 -26.76
N VAL A 5 -25.64 -10.56 -26.74
CA VAL A 5 -24.55 -9.72 -26.25
C VAL A 5 -24.38 -10.07 -24.78
N THR A 6 -23.35 -10.86 -24.46
CA THR A 6 -22.89 -11.03 -23.09
C THR A 6 -22.33 -9.70 -22.65
N VAL A 7 -23.11 -8.93 -21.89
CA VAL A 7 -22.57 -7.81 -21.13
C VAL A 7 -21.57 -8.42 -20.16
N ASP A 8 -20.30 -8.08 -20.32
CA ASP A 8 -19.26 -8.55 -19.42
C ASP A 8 -19.54 -7.95 -18.03
N HIS A 9 -20.11 -8.78 -17.15
CA HIS A 9 -20.45 -8.43 -15.78
C HIS A 9 -19.30 -8.71 -14.80
N THR A 10 -18.04 -8.70 -15.29
CA THR A 10 -16.90 -8.87 -14.40
C THR A 10 -16.88 -7.75 -13.34
N PRO A 11 -16.89 -8.10 -12.03
CA PRO A 11 -16.79 -7.10 -10.96
C PRO A 11 -15.51 -6.28 -11.09
N PHE A 12 -15.57 -4.98 -10.83
CA PHE A 12 -14.43 -4.09 -11.00
C PHE A 12 -13.25 -4.49 -10.10
N SER A 13 -13.54 -4.99 -8.90
CA SER A 13 -12.56 -5.55 -7.97
C SER A 13 -11.81 -6.76 -8.55
N ALA A 14 -12.48 -7.58 -9.36
CA ALA A 14 -11.87 -8.72 -10.06
C ALA A 14 -10.97 -8.25 -11.21
N THR A 15 -11.42 -7.25 -11.98
CA THR A 15 -10.61 -6.61 -13.03
C THR A 15 -9.33 -6.01 -12.45
N LEU A 16 -9.42 -5.21 -11.38
CA LEU A 16 -8.26 -4.64 -10.70
C LEU A 16 -7.28 -5.72 -10.26
N ARG A 17 -7.77 -6.76 -9.58
CA ARG A 17 -6.93 -7.87 -9.12
C ARG A 17 -6.19 -8.56 -10.27
N GLU A 18 -6.89 -8.90 -11.36
CA GLU A 18 -6.27 -9.62 -12.47
C GLU A 18 -5.25 -8.74 -13.21
N SER A 19 -5.60 -7.49 -13.51
CA SER A 19 -4.70 -6.57 -14.22
C SER A 19 -3.45 -6.21 -13.43
N THR A 20 -3.54 -6.18 -12.09
CA THR A 20 -2.40 -5.87 -11.21
C THR A 20 -1.54 -7.08 -10.87
N ARG A 21 -1.94 -8.30 -11.25
CA ARG A 21 -1.25 -9.54 -10.87
C ARG A 21 0.23 -9.54 -11.28
N GLY A 22 0.54 -9.13 -12.51
CA GLY A 22 1.91 -9.10 -13.01
C GLY A 22 2.80 -8.06 -12.31
N VAL A 23 2.26 -6.88 -12.00
CA VAL A 23 3.02 -5.83 -11.30
C VAL A 23 3.19 -6.13 -9.81
N HIS A 24 2.20 -6.79 -9.20
CA HIS A 24 2.31 -7.33 -7.86
C HIS A 24 3.45 -8.36 -7.78
N GLU A 25 3.49 -9.34 -8.71
CA GLU A 25 4.56 -10.34 -8.74
C GLU A 25 5.96 -9.71 -8.88
N ARG A 26 6.12 -8.72 -9.78
CA ARG A 26 7.39 -8.00 -9.93
C ARG A 26 7.83 -7.28 -8.65
N ALA A 27 6.90 -6.70 -7.90
CA ALA A 27 7.22 -6.04 -6.63
C ALA A 27 7.72 -7.06 -5.59
N HIS A 28 7.10 -8.23 -5.51
CA HIS A 28 7.53 -9.31 -4.61
C HIS A 28 8.89 -9.89 -5.00
N GLN A 29 9.19 -9.98 -6.30
CA GLN A 29 10.48 -10.45 -6.85
C GLN A 29 11.54 -9.32 -6.94
N SER A 30 11.34 -8.19 -6.28
CA SER A 30 12.34 -7.12 -6.27
C SER A 30 13.57 -7.55 -5.46
N ALA A 31 14.76 -7.10 -5.86
CA ALA A 31 16.02 -7.46 -5.20
C ALA A 31 16.00 -7.17 -3.68
N PHE A 32 15.39 -6.04 -3.27
CA PHE A 32 15.23 -5.72 -1.86
C PHE A 32 14.36 -6.75 -1.12
N MET A 33 13.20 -7.10 -1.67
CA MET A 33 12.29 -8.09 -1.06
C MET A 33 12.92 -9.48 -1.02
N ASP A 34 13.61 -9.89 -2.10
CA ASP A 34 14.37 -11.13 -2.15
C ASP A 34 15.47 -11.18 -1.09
N ALA A 35 16.17 -10.07 -0.85
CA ALA A 35 17.19 -9.97 0.19
C ALA A 35 16.59 -9.97 1.60
N LEU A 36 15.47 -9.26 1.79
CA LEU A 36 14.74 -9.22 3.05
C LEU A 36 14.24 -10.61 3.44
N PHE A 37 13.43 -11.25 2.59
CA PHE A 37 12.91 -12.61 2.85
C PHE A 37 14.00 -13.67 2.88
N GLY A 38 15.13 -13.44 2.19
CA GLY A 38 16.32 -14.26 2.30
C GLY A 38 17.13 -14.06 3.60
N SER A 39 16.67 -13.21 4.52
CA SER A 39 17.38 -12.85 5.77
C SER A 39 18.81 -12.35 5.54
N ARG A 40 19.06 -11.69 4.39
CA ARG A 40 20.38 -11.15 4.02
C ARG A 40 20.55 -9.68 4.39
N LEU A 41 19.50 -9.03 4.86
CA LEU A 41 19.51 -7.63 5.26
C LEU A 41 19.70 -7.50 6.78
N PRO A 42 20.47 -6.53 7.27
CA PRO A 42 20.51 -6.21 8.69
C PRO A 42 19.28 -5.36 9.09
N LEU A 43 18.95 -5.31 10.39
CA LEU A 43 17.79 -4.56 10.87
C LEU A 43 17.73 -3.08 10.43
N PRO A 44 18.85 -2.32 10.37
CA PRO A 44 18.83 -0.96 9.85
C PRO A 44 18.36 -0.85 8.39
N ALA A 45 18.60 -1.86 7.54
CA ALA A 45 18.10 -1.87 6.17
C ALA A 45 16.57 -2.05 6.13
N TYR A 46 15.99 -2.86 7.02
CA TYR A 46 14.55 -2.92 7.19
C TYR A 46 13.98 -1.59 7.73
N ALA A 47 14.66 -0.94 8.67
CA ALA A 47 14.26 0.37 9.20
C ALA A 47 14.15 1.43 8.09
N ARG A 48 15.01 1.38 7.07
CA ARG A 48 14.90 2.24 5.87
C ARG A 48 13.60 2.02 5.11
N LEU A 49 13.15 0.77 4.94
CA LEU A 49 11.84 0.47 4.32
C LEU A 49 10.69 1.07 5.16
N ALA A 50 10.70 0.85 6.48
CA ALA A 50 9.68 1.40 7.37
C ALA A 50 9.63 2.95 7.28
N ALA A 51 10.79 3.60 7.16
CA ALA A 51 10.87 5.04 6.95
C ALA A 51 10.23 5.49 5.63
N GLN A 52 10.41 4.76 4.53
CA GLN A 52 9.75 5.08 3.26
C GLN A 52 8.24 4.93 3.35
N TYR A 53 7.76 3.90 4.04
CA TYR A 53 6.33 3.75 4.30
C TYR A 53 5.78 4.91 5.10
N HIS A 54 6.46 5.41 6.13
CA HIS A 54 5.98 6.56 6.89
C HIS A 54 5.58 7.75 5.99
N PHE A 55 6.44 8.15 5.06
CA PHE A 55 6.12 9.25 4.14
C PHE A 55 4.93 8.95 3.21
N ILE A 56 4.84 7.72 2.69
CA ILE A 56 3.77 7.30 1.78
C ILE A 56 2.42 7.28 2.51
N TYR A 57 2.36 6.66 3.70
CA TYR A 57 1.12 6.57 4.48
C TYR A 57 0.71 7.92 5.03
N GLN A 58 1.66 8.79 5.40
CA GLN A 58 1.31 10.15 5.78
C GLN A 58 0.54 10.86 4.67
N ALA A 59 1.07 10.86 3.44
CA ALA A 59 0.41 11.52 2.31
C ALA A 59 -0.94 10.88 1.95
N LEU A 60 -1.04 9.55 2.05
CA LEU A 60 -2.27 8.82 1.76
C LEU A 60 -3.35 9.05 2.82
N GLU A 61 -2.96 9.13 4.09
CA GLU A 61 -3.86 9.38 5.22
C GLU A 61 -4.31 10.85 5.27
N GLU A 62 -3.44 11.80 4.91
CA GLU A 62 -3.85 13.20 4.67
C GLU A 62 -4.91 13.29 3.55
N ALA A 63 -4.81 12.47 2.50
CA ALA A 63 -5.82 12.38 1.46
C ALA A 63 -7.13 11.71 1.95
N SER A 64 -7.03 10.70 2.83
CA SER A 64 -8.21 10.12 3.50
C SER A 64 -8.97 11.19 4.27
N ASP A 65 -8.27 12.03 5.03
CA ASP A 65 -8.89 13.11 5.81
C ASP A 65 -9.63 14.10 4.90
N ALA A 66 -8.99 14.51 3.80
CA ALA A 66 -9.58 15.40 2.81
C ALA A 66 -10.84 14.83 2.12
N LEU A 67 -10.93 13.51 1.98
CA LEU A 67 -12.04 12.83 1.31
C LEU A 67 -13.13 12.30 2.25
N THR A 68 -13.01 12.51 3.56
CA THR A 68 -13.96 11.97 4.56
C THR A 68 -15.42 12.26 4.22
N ASP A 69 -15.72 13.49 3.81
CA ASP A 69 -17.09 13.93 3.46
C ASP A 69 -17.44 13.76 1.98
N HIS A 70 -16.51 13.24 1.16
CA HIS A 70 -16.75 13.05 -0.27
C HIS A 70 -17.72 11.86 -0.49
N PRO A 71 -18.80 12.01 -1.30
CA PRO A 71 -19.86 11.00 -1.41
C PRO A 71 -19.39 9.61 -1.87
N VAL A 72 -18.35 9.55 -2.71
CA VAL A 72 -17.71 8.29 -3.12
C VAL A 72 -16.44 7.98 -2.34
N GLY A 73 -15.46 8.89 -2.33
CA GLY A 73 -14.18 8.71 -1.63
C GLY A 73 -14.30 8.40 -0.13
N GLY A 74 -15.24 9.04 0.57
CA GLY A 74 -15.47 8.84 2.01
C GLY A 74 -15.86 7.40 2.37
N ALA A 75 -16.50 6.66 1.45
CA ALA A 75 -16.82 5.25 1.66
C ALA A 75 -15.57 4.34 1.71
N PHE A 76 -14.42 4.85 1.25
CA PHE A 76 -13.13 4.17 1.29
C PHE A 76 -12.19 4.72 2.38
N VAL A 77 -12.68 5.60 3.26
CA VAL A 77 -11.95 6.04 4.44
C VAL A 77 -12.23 5.07 5.57
N PHE A 78 -11.21 4.34 6.01
CA PHE A 78 -11.29 3.34 7.09
C PHE A 78 -10.28 3.66 8.18
N ASP A 79 -10.75 4.15 9.33
CA ASP A 79 -9.86 4.46 10.45
C ASP A 79 -9.13 3.22 10.96
N GLU A 80 -9.77 2.05 10.91
CA GLU A 80 -9.16 0.76 11.29
C GLU A 80 -7.95 0.35 10.43
N LEU A 81 -7.74 0.99 9.27
CA LEU A 81 -6.60 0.73 8.40
C LEU A 81 -5.42 1.68 8.63
N ARG A 82 -5.58 2.82 9.30
CA ARG A 82 -4.51 3.81 9.44
C ARG A 82 -3.25 3.20 10.04
N ARG A 83 -2.10 3.52 9.45
CA ARG A 83 -0.77 3.00 9.76
C ARG A 83 0.15 4.06 10.36
N GLY A 84 -0.17 5.35 10.24
CA GLY A 84 0.65 6.45 10.78
C GLY A 84 1.13 6.23 12.22
N PRO A 85 0.24 5.99 13.20
CA PRO A 85 0.63 5.75 14.59
C PRO A 85 1.51 4.50 14.77
N ALA A 86 1.21 3.42 14.07
CA ALA A 86 1.99 2.18 14.13
C ALA A 86 3.41 2.37 13.57
N LEU A 87 3.53 3.07 12.43
CA LEU A 87 4.83 3.40 11.82
C LEU A 87 5.65 4.33 12.70
N ALA A 88 5.02 5.31 13.38
CA ALA A 88 5.72 6.17 14.32
C ALA A 88 6.29 5.37 15.51
N GLY A 89 5.51 4.44 16.07
CA GLY A 89 5.97 3.54 17.13
C GLY A 89 7.08 2.60 16.67
N ASP A 90 6.98 2.07 15.44
CA ASP A 90 8.02 1.25 14.84
C ASP A 90 9.32 2.04 14.64
N LEU A 91 9.24 3.26 14.11
CA LEU A 91 10.41 4.09 13.84
C LEU A 91 11.10 4.57 15.12
N ALA A 92 10.35 4.88 16.18
CA ALA A 92 10.91 5.18 17.49
C ALA A 92 11.77 4.02 18.03
N PHE A 93 11.30 2.78 17.85
CA PHE A 93 12.07 1.59 18.22
C PHE A 93 13.26 1.33 17.30
N LEU A 94 13.07 1.46 15.98
CA LEU A 94 14.06 1.08 14.97
C LEU A 94 15.19 2.10 14.80
N VAL A 95 14.90 3.39 14.99
CA VAL A 95 15.83 4.51 14.69
C VAL A 95 16.19 5.30 15.97
N GLY A 96 15.28 5.37 16.93
CA GLY A 96 15.39 6.16 18.17
C GLY A 96 14.28 7.21 18.29
N ASP A 97 14.11 7.82 19.46
CA ASP A 97 13.05 8.80 19.72
C ASP A 97 13.12 10.04 18.81
N ASP A 98 14.31 10.34 18.26
CA ASP A 98 14.56 11.43 17.32
C ASP A 98 14.36 11.05 15.84
N TRP A 99 13.77 9.88 15.58
CA TRP A 99 13.61 9.28 14.24
C TRP A 99 13.08 10.26 13.19
N ALA A 100 12.11 11.11 13.54
CA ALA A 100 11.45 12.03 12.62
C ALA A 100 12.43 13.02 11.97
N THR A 101 13.54 13.34 12.64
CA THR A 101 14.60 14.22 12.12
C THR A 101 15.73 13.48 11.39
N ARG A 102 15.71 12.14 11.42
CA ARG A 102 16.79 11.27 10.91
C ARG A 102 16.41 10.46 9.70
N ILE A 103 15.11 10.33 9.43
CA ILE A 103 14.61 9.68 8.23
C ILE A 103 14.52 10.68 7.07
N GLU A 104 14.83 10.21 5.87
CA GLU A 104 14.69 10.99 4.65
C GLU A 104 13.99 10.13 3.59
N PRO A 105 13.10 10.73 2.77
CA PRO A 105 12.47 10.01 1.67
C PRO A 105 13.48 9.86 0.52
N LEU A 106 13.58 8.64 0.00
CA LEU A 106 14.31 8.33 -1.22
C LEU A 106 13.69 9.07 -2.42
N PRO A 107 14.45 9.31 -3.51
CA PRO A 107 13.91 9.97 -4.70
C PRO A 107 12.59 9.35 -5.21
N ALA A 108 12.50 8.03 -5.34
CA ALA A 108 11.27 7.36 -5.75
C ALA A 108 10.13 7.54 -4.74
N THR A 109 10.43 7.58 -3.44
CA THR A 109 9.43 7.85 -2.38
C THR A 109 8.90 9.28 -2.48
N GLN A 110 9.78 10.26 -2.72
CA GLN A 110 9.36 11.66 -2.91
C GLN A 110 8.43 11.80 -4.12
N ASP A 111 8.75 11.14 -5.23
CA ASP A 111 7.91 11.15 -6.41
C ASP A 111 6.57 10.44 -6.17
N TYR A 112 6.58 9.35 -5.40
CA TYR A 112 5.34 8.67 -5.03
C TYR A 112 4.44 9.57 -4.15
N VAL A 113 4.99 10.19 -3.11
CA VAL A 113 4.28 11.15 -2.26
C VAL A 113 3.71 12.30 -3.09
N ARG A 114 4.50 12.83 -4.04
CA ARG A 114 4.04 13.88 -4.96
C ARG A 114 2.89 13.42 -5.83
N ARG A 115 2.93 12.17 -6.33
CA ARG A 115 1.82 11.61 -7.09
C ARG A 115 0.56 11.53 -6.26
N ILE A 116 0.62 10.94 -5.07
CA ILE A 116 -0.52 10.85 -4.14
C ILE A 116 -1.11 12.23 -3.91
N ARG A 117 -0.28 13.24 -3.58
CA ARG A 117 -0.74 14.62 -3.39
C ARG A 117 -1.40 15.24 -4.63
N THR A 118 -0.97 14.83 -5.83
CA THR A 118 -1.54 15.33 -7.10
C THR A 118 -2.90 14.71 -7.41
N VAL A 119 -3.13 13.44 -7.05
CA VAL A 119 -4.29 12.68 -7.55
C VAL A 119 -5.26 12.20 -6.49
N ALA A 120 -4.87 12.12 -5.23
CA ALA A 120 -5.69 11.51 -4.18
C ALA A 120 -6.53 12.53 -3.40
N PHE A 121 -6.25 13.83 -3.50
CA PHE A 121 -6.95 14.84 -2.70
C PHE A 121 -8.30 15.25 -3.33
N ASP A 122 -8.35 15.38 -4.66
CA ASP A 122 -9.54 15.87 -5.38
C ASP A 122 -10.19 14.84 -6.29
N TRP A 123 -9.51 13.71 -6.54
CA TRP A 123 -10.00 12.66 -7.43
C TRP A 123 -10.21 11.35 -6.64
N PRO A 124 -11.47 10.98 -6.31
CA PRO A 124 -11.77 9.78 -5.52
C PRO A 124 -11.22 8.49 -6.13
N GLY A 125 -11.27 8.36 -7.46
CA GLY A 125 -10.71 7.20 -8.14
C GLY A 125 -9.19 7.09 -7.97
N GLY A 126 -8.47 8.22 -8.00
CA GLY A 126 -7.04 8.28 -7.77
C GLY A 126 -6.68 7.90 -6.33
N TYR A 127 -7.43 8.41 -5.35
CA TYR A 127 -7.31 7.98 -3.96
C TYR A 127 -7.53 6.48 -3.80
N VAL A 128 -8.63 5.95 -4.34
CA VAL A 128 -8.98 4.52 -4.25
C VAL A 128 -7.90 3.65 -4.89
N ALA A 129 -7.27 4.08 -6.00
CA ALA A 129 -6.18 3.35 -6.64
C ALA A 129 -4.96 3.18 -5.70
N HIS A 130 -4.52 4.25 -5.04
CA HIS A 130 -3.41 4.20 -4.09
C HIS A 130 -3.77 3.47 -2.80
N HIS A 131 -4.95 3.75 -2.24
CA HIS A 131 -5.49 3.13 -1.05
C HIS A 131 -5.62 1.61 -1.23
N TYR A 132 -6.19 1.15 -2.35
CA TYR A 132 -6.29 -0.27 -2.70
C TYR A 132 -4.90 -0.91 -2.78
N THR A 133 -3.96 -0.29 -3.50
CA THR A 133 -2.61 -0.83 -3.73
C THR A 133 -1.87 -1.05 -2.42
N ARG A 134 -1.94 -0.08 -1.50
CA ARG A 134 -1.24 -0.14 -0.21
C ARG A 134 -1.96 -1.07 0.77
N TYR A 135 -3.16 -0.71 1.23
CA TYR A 135 -3.80 -1.40 2.34
C TYR A 135 -4.20 -2.85 2.04
N LEU A 136 -4.71 -3.16 0.83
CA LEU A 136 -5.04 -4.55 0.52
C LEU A 136 -3.77 -5.40 0.32
N GLY A 137 -2.67 -4.78 -0.12
CA GLY A 137 -1.35 -5.39 -0.16
C GLY A 137 -0.86 -5.75 1.24
N ASP A 138 -0.93 -4.81 2.19
CA ASP A 138 -0.50 -5.04 3.57
C ASP A 138 -1.31 -6.14 4.26
N LEU A 139 -2.63 -6.16 4.06
CA LEU A 139 -3.51 -7.19 4.59
C LEU A 139 -3.27 -8.58 3.98
N ALA A 140 -2.67 -8.65 2.79
CA ALA A 140 -2.35 -9.90 2.13
C ALA A 140 -0.95 -10.43 2.50
N GLY A 141 0.08 -9.56 2.47
CA GLY A 141 1.48 -9.94 2.65
C GLY A 141 2.08 -9.64 4.02
N GLY A 142 1.44 -8.79 4.83
CA GLY A 142 2.02 -8.28 6.07
C GLY A 142 2.36 -9.35 7.10
N GLN A 143 1.59 -10.44 7.16
CA GLN A 143 1.88 -11.55 8.07
C GLN A 143 3.18 -12.30 7.73
N ALA A 144 3.55 -12.36 6.44
CA ALA A 144 4.81 -12.98 6.03
C ALA A 144 6.00 -12.13 6.49
N VAL A 145 5.92 -10.81 6.32
CA VAL A 145 6.97 -9.90 6.77
C VAL A 145 7.06 -9.89 8.30
N ARG A 146 5.93 -9.86 9.01
CA ARG A 146 5.91 -9.94 10.48
C ARG A 146 6.63 -11.20 10.98
N LYS A 147 6.30 -12.37 10.42
CA LYS A 147 6.95 -13.64 10.79
C LYS A 147 8.45 -13.61 10.51
N LEU A 148 8.86 -13.02 9.39
CA LEU A 148 10.27 -12.81 9.08
C LEU A 148 10.96 -11.94 10.14
N LEU A 149 10.37 -10.81 10.53
CA LEU A 149 10.95 -9.90 11.53
C LEU A 149 11.14 -10.59 12.89
N GLU A 150 10.17 -11.40 13.29
CA GLU A 150 10.27 -12.23 14.50
C GLU A 150 11.42 -13.24 14.40
N GLN A 151 11.50 -13.97 13.28
CA GLN A 151 12.48 -15.04 13.10
C GLN A 151 13.92 -14.54 12.91
N THR A 152 14.10 -13.43 12.19
CA THR A 152 15.42 -12.92 11.80
C THR A 152 15.97 -11.91 12.81
N TYR A 153 15.11 -11.09 13.43
CA TYR A 153 15.53 -10.01 14.33
C TYR A 153 14.95 -10.10 15.75
N GLY A 154 14.06 -11.07 16.03
CA GLY A 154 13.43 -11.20 17.35
C GLY A 154 12.36 -10.15 17.66
N ILE A 155 11.81 -9.48 16.64
CA ILE A 155 10.84 -8.37 16.81
C ILE A 155 9.41 -8.90 16.81
N THR A 156 8.68 -8.68 17.91
CA THR A 156 7.27 -9.10 18.07
C THR A 156 6.30 -7.96 18.44
N GLY A 157 6.83 -6.74 18.64
CA GLY A 157 6.09 -5.55 19.06
C GLY A 157 6.55 -4.30 18.28
N PRO A 158 6.93 -3.20 18.95
CA PRO A 158 7.56 -2.05 18.29
C PRO A 158 8.68 -2.48 17.34
N GLY A 159 8.64 -1.98 16.11
CA GLY A 159 9.45 -2.40 14.97
C GLY A 159 8.71 -3.31 13.98
N ALA A 160 7.50 -3.77 14.30
CA ALA A 160 6.64 -4.54 13.41
C ALA A 160 5.15 -4.18 13.49
N LEU A 161 4.75 -3.17 14.28
CA LEU A 161 3.37 -2.75 14.54
C LEU A 161 2.62 -2.40 13.25
N PHE A 162 3.30 -1.90 12.21
CA PHE A 162 2.73 -1.64 10.89
C PHE A 162 1.91 -2.82 10.35
N TYR A 163 2.36 -4.05 10.58
CA TYR A 163 1.72 -5.28 10.12
C TYR A 163 0.62 -5.82 11.06
N HIS A 164 0.36 -5.12 12.16
CA HIS A 164 -0.71 -5.45 13.11
C HIS A 164 -1.94 -4.59 12.81
N PHE A 165 -2.97 -5.21 12.27
CA PHE A 165 -4.26 -4.58 12.05
C PHE A 165 -5.23 -5.02 13.14
N GLU A 166 -5.86 -4.06 13.82
CA GLU A 166 -6.94 -4.30 14.78
C GLU A 166 -8.26 -4.56 14.03
N LEU A 167 -8.26 -5.63 13.23
CA LEU A 167 -9.41 -6.09 12.47
C LEU A 167 -9.89 -7.42 13.02
N ASP A 168 -11.18 -7.50 13.36
CA ASP A 168 -11.80 -8.76 13.83
C ASP A 168 -11.65 -9.90 12.81
N ASN A 169 -11.76 -9.59 11.52
CA ASN A 169 -11.71 -10.57 10.45
C ASN A 169 -11.22 -9.97 9.12
N VAL A 170 -9.92 -10.18 8.84
CA VAL A 170 -9.27 -9.68 7.61
C VAL A 170 -9.94 -10.21 6.31
N PRO A 171 -10.29 -11.50 6.18
CA PRO A 171 -11.07 -11.98 5.03
C PRO A 171 -12.40 -11.24 4.82
N ALA A 172 -13.17 -11.00 5.89
CA ALA A 172 -14.44 -10.28 5.82
C ALA A 172 -14.23 -8.81 5.43
N PHE A 173 -13.22 -8.15 6.00
CA PHE A 173 -12.86 -6.78 5.63
C PHE A 173 -12.51 -6.67 4.14
N ARG A 174 -11.66 -7.56 3.61
CA ARG A 174 -11.32 -7.57 2.18
C ARG A 174 -12.53 -7.83 1.28
N LYS A 175 -13.51 -8.63 1.75
CA LYS A 175 -14.77 -8.82 1.02
C LYS A 175 -15.59 -7.54 0.98
N ARG A 176 -15.72 -6.84 2.12
CA ARG A 176 -16.40 -5.52 2.21
C ARG A 176 -15.74 -4.49 1.30
N TYR A 177 -14.41 -4.38 1.33
CA TYR A 177 -13.68 -3.46 0.47
C TYR A 177 -13.93 -3.71 -1.02
N ARG A 178 -13.93 -4.99 -1.44
CA ARG A 178 -14.22 -5.35 -2.84
C ARG A 178 -15.65 -5.05 -3.25
N ALA A 179 -16.63 -5.31 -2.36
CA ALA A 179 -18.02 -4.93 -2.62
C ALA A 179 -18.16 -3.42 -2.87
N LEU A 180 -17.46 -2.58 -2.10
CA LEU A 180 -17.45 -1.12 -2.32
C LEU A 180 -16.87 -0.73 -3.68
N LEU A 181 -15.78 -1.39 -4.12
CA LEU A 181 -15.24 -1.18 -5.47
C LEU A 181 -16.26 -1.54 -6.56
N ASP A 182 -17.03 -2.60 -6.34
CA ASP A 182 -17.98 -3.14 -7.32
C ASP A 182 -19.28 -2.31 -7.39
N GLU A 183 -19.73 -1.78 -6.25
CA GLU A 183 -20.99 -1.03 -6.09
C GLU A 183 -20.86 0.47 -6.35
N ALA A 184 -19.67 1.04 -6.16
CA ALA A 184 -19.46 2.48 -6.35
C ALA A 184 -19.73 2.90 -7.81
N PRO A 185 -20.22 4.14 -8.03
CA PRO A 185 -20.80 4.59 -9.30
C PRO A 185 -19.73 4.96 -10.36
N TRP A 186 -18.77 4.07 -10.58
CA TRP A 186 -17.71 4.23 -11.58
C TRP A 186 -18.23 3.87 -12.97
N ASP A 187 -18.26 4.84 -13.88
CA ASP A 187 -18.45 4.54 -15.30
C ASP A 187 -17.22 3.81 -15.90
N SER A 188 -17.33 3.34 -17.13
CA SER A 188 -16.26 2.59 -17.79
C SER A 188 -14.97 3.40 -17.98
N THR A 189 -15.09 4.71 -18.20
CA THR A 189 -13.92 5.60 -18.36
C THR A 189 -13.20 5.75 -17.04
N GLU A 190 -13.96 5.95 -15.96
CA GLU A 190 -13.44 6.09 -14.61
C GLU A 190 -12.78 4.81 -14.11
N ARG A 191 -13.39 3.64 -14.36
CA ARG A 191 -12.76 2.34 -14.07
C ARG A 191 -11.42 2.18 -14.78
N GLN A 192 -11.31 2.58 -16.05
CA GLN A 192 -10.05 2.52 -16.79
C GLN A 192 -9.00 3.48 -16.23
N ARG A 193 -9.40 4.68 -15.81
CA ARG A 193 -8.51 5.65 -15.15
C ARG A 193 -8.00 5.11 -13.81
N ILE A 194 -8.87 4.56 -12.97
CA ILE A 194 -8.51 3.95 -11.69
C ILE A 194 -7.56 2.76 -11.91
N LEU A 195 -7.83 1.92 -12.90
CA LEU A 195 -6.97 0.78 -13.26
C LEU A 195 -5.56 1.26 -13.64
N THR A 196 -5.48 2.28 -14.50
CA THR A 196 -4.22 2.87 -14.94
C THR A 196 -3.46 3.47 -13.74
N GLU A 197 -4.14 4.19 -12.87
CA GLU A 197 -3.54 4.77 -11.68
C GLU A 197 -3.07 3.71 -10.69
N THR A 198 -3.80 2.59 -10.58
CA THR A 198 -3.40 1.47 -9.73
C THR A 198 -2.09 0.88 -10.22
N LEU A 199 -1.91 0.72 -11.53
CA LEU A 199 -0.65 0.28 -12.11
C LEU A 199 0.48 1.28 -11.83
N VAL A 200 0.21 2.58 -11.95
CA VAL A 200 1.16 3.66 -11.58
C VAL A 200 1.57 3.55 -10.11
N ALA A 201 0.63 3.33 -9.19
CA ALA A 201 0.92 3.11 -7.78
C ALA A 201 1.85 1.91 -7.56
N PHE A 202 1.66 0.79 -8.27
CA PHE A 202 2.57 -0.35 -8.21
C PHE A 202 3.97 -0.01 -8.74
N GLU A 203 4.10 0.73 -9.84
CA GLU A 203 5.43 1.13 -10.34
C GLU A 203 6.17 2.02 -9.34
N PHE A 204 5.49 2.91 -8.63
CA PHE A 204 6.12 3.68 -7.56
C PHE A 204 6.63 2.81 -6.42
N ASN A 205 5.88 1.77 -6.04
CA ASN A 205 6.37 0.80 -5.04
C ASN A 205 7.61 0.06 -5.54
N ILE A 206 7.63 -0.37 -6.80
CA ILE A 206 8.77 -1.06 -7.42
C ILE A 206 9.99 -0.13 -7.48
N ALA A 207 9.80 1.13 -7.86
CA ALA A 207 10.86 2.13 -7.90
C ALA A 207 11.45 2.40 -6.50
N MET A 208 10.61 2.51 -5.47
CA MET A 208 11.06 2.67 -4.08
C MET A 208 11.86 1.45 -3.60
N LEU A 209 11.42 0.23 -3.93
CA LEU A 209 12.15 -1.00 -3.61
C LEU A 209 13.49 -1.08 -4.36
N ALA A 210 13.55 -0.56 -5.60
CA ALA A 210 14.80 -0.46 -6.35
C ALA A 210 15.77 0.59 -5.78
N ASP A 211 15.27 1.73 -5.29
CA ASP A 211 16.09 2.71 -4.57
C ASP A 211 16.66 2.11 -3.29
N LEU A 212 15.83 1.42 -2.50
CA LEU A 212 16.27 0.73 -1.30
C LEU A 212 17.33 -0.34 -1.59
N ALA A 213 17.13 -1.17 -2.61
CA ALA A 213 18.10 -2.19 -3.01
C ALA A 213 19.48 -1.57 -3.29
N ARG A 214 19.51 -0.44 -4.02
CA ARG A 214 20.74 0.31 -4.30
C ARG A 214 21.38 0.89 -3.04
N GLU A 215 20.59 1.44 -2.11
CA GLU A 215 21.11 2.02 -0.86
C GLU A 215 21.76 0.96 0.03
N VAL A 216 21.18 -0.25 0.09
CA VAL A 216 21.64 -1.33 0.99
C VAL A 216 22.59 -2.33 0.33
N GLY A 217 22.87 -2.18 -0.96
CA GLY A 217 23.76 -3.06 -1.74
C GLY A 217 23.20 -4.47 -1.97
N ALA A 218 21.88 -4.59 -2.16
CA ALA A 218 21.17 -5.85 -2.41
C ALA A 218 21.02 -6.19 -3.89
#